data_AF-A0A2D7B563-F1
#
_entry.id   AF-A0A2D7B563-F1
#
_cell.length_a   1.000
_cell.length_b   1.000
_cell.length_c   1.000
_cell.angle_alpha   90.00
_cell.angle_beta   90.00
_cell.angle_gamma   90.00
#
_symmetry.space_group_name_H-M   'P 1'
#
loop_
_entity.id
_entity.type
_entity.pdbx_description
1 polymer ?
#
loop_
_entity_poly.entity_id
_entity_poly.type
_entity_poly.pdbx_seq_one_letter_code
_entity_poly.pdbx_strand_id
1 'polypeptide(L)'
;MESEHRTPDTHSQDPAIDESSRPHPVEQSIWDAWRTGVLGFGLASMVVFGSWAFLGKWFYGTLGEIGAYLVWMVIYLGIGCESMRGLIPGTRQRVRFFKVFSLSFAVYALLWIAVWMAFKNSTGEWLAAVFGSLGMAVLICRAFKNLKAWHRVWVVLAISNMTGYFIGSWLHAHMSMPWGAVAWGVAYGFFFGGGIGPAFWIARTSALR
;
A
#
# COMPACT_ATOMS: atom_id res chain seq x y z
N MET A 1 -51.93 51.07 -37.15
CA MET A 1 -51.56 50.00 -38.09
C MET A 1 -50.06 50.06 -38.27
N GLU A 2 -49.39 48.97 -37.91
CA GLU A 2 -47.98 48.60 -38.24
C GLU A 2 -46.85 49.49 -37.70
N SER A 3 -45.74 48.98 -37.16
CA SER A 3 -45.34 47.60 -36.88
C SER A 3 -44.20 47.63 -35.85
N GLU A 4 -44.29 46.71 -34.90
CA GLU A 4 -43.36 46.45 -33.81
C GLU A 4 -42.11 45.76 -34.38
N HIS A 5 -40.99 46.49 -34.50
CA HIS A 5 -39.71 45.89 -34.93
C HIS A 5 -38.90 45.48 -33.70
N ARG A 6 -39.23 44.29 -33.17
CA ARG A 6 -38.50 43.63 -32.08
C ARG A 6 -37.32 42.85 -32.71
N THR A 7 -36.12 43.37 -32.54
CA THR A 7 -34.87 42.65 -32.89
C THR A 7 -34.71 41.44 -31.95
N PRO A 8 -34.48 40.22 -32.48
CA PRO A 8 -34.23 39.05 -31.63
C PRO A 8 -32.83 39.10 -31.02
N ASP A 9 -32.77 39.01 -29.69
CA ASP A 9 -31.55 38.83 -28.93
C ASP A 9 -30.80 37.59 -29.43
N THR A 10 -29.65 37.83 -30.06
CA THR A 10 -28.72 36.77 -30.46
C THR A 10 -27.93 36.35 -29.22
N HIS A 11 -28.58 35.65 -28.30
CA HIS A 11 -27.89 34.86 -27.29
C HIS A 11 -27.13 33.75 -28.02
N SER A 12 -25.85 33.99 -28.29
CA SER A 12 -24.86 32.95 -28.55
C SER A 12 -24.87 31.98 -27.37
N GLN A 13 -25.68 30.93 -27.47
CA GLN A 13 -25.54 29.74 -26.66
C GLN A 13 -24.14 29.19 -26.96
N ASP A 14 -23.18 29.52 -26.11
CA ASP A 14 -21.97 28.72 -25.97
C ASP A 14 -22.43 27.27 -25.89
N PRO A 15 -21.91 26.36 -26.75
CA PRO A 15 -22.27 24.96 -26.69
C PRO A 15 -21.88 24.51 -25.29
N ALA A 16 -22.90 24.26 -24.46
CA ALA A 16 -22.75 23.66 -23.16
C ALA A 16 -21.87 22.43 -23.36
N ILE A 17 -20.61 22.54 -22.94
CA ILE A 17 -19.70 21.41 -22.90
C ILE A 17 -20.42 20.41 -22.01
N ASP A 18 -20.97 19.38 -22.65
CA ASP A 18 -21.76 18.34 -22.04
C ASP A 18 -20.93 17.72 -20.91
N GLU A 19 -21.12 18.21 -19.68
CA GLU A 19 -20.38 17.74 -18.50
C GLU A 19 -20.63 16.25 -18.25
N SER A 20 -21.68 15.66 -18.83
CA SER A 20 -21.95 14.22 -18.77
C SER A 20 -20.97 13.37 -19.58
N SER A 21 -20.23 13.98 -20.51
CA SER A 21 -19.20 13.32 -21.31
C SER A 21 -17.82 13.29 -20.63
N ARG A 22 -17.66 13.92 -19.45
CA ARG A 22 -16.45 13.72 -18.64
C ARG A 22 -16.46 12.26 -18.17
N PRO A 23 -15.46 11.44 -18.52
CA PRO A 23 -15.39 10.08 -18.03
C PRO A 23 -15.39 10.13 -16.50
N HIS A 24 -16.49 9.69 -15.89
CA HIS A 24 -16.53 9.50 -14.46
C HIS A 24 -15.34 8.59 -14.11
N PRO A 25 -14.43 9.02 -13.22
CA PRO A 25 -13.31 8.19 -12.84
C PRO A 25 -13.89 6.87 -12.32
N VAL A 26 -13.62 5.78 -13.05
CA VAL A 26 -14.10 4.43 -12.70
C VAL A 26 -13.86 4.24 -11.21
N GLU A 27 -14.95 4.13 -10.46
CA GLU A 27 -14.90 4.00 -9.01
C GLU A 27 -14.24 2.66 -8.71
N GLN A 28 -12.98 2.68 -8.26
CA GLN A 28 -12.22 1.46 -8.02
C GLN A 28 -12.91 0.64 -6.93
N SER A 29 -13.30 -0.58 -7.26
CA SER A 29 -13.90 -1.52 -6.31
C SER A 29 -12.88 -1.93 -5.25
N ILE A 30 -13.36 -2.31 -4.06
CA ILE A 30 -12.51 -2.90 -3.02
C ILE A 30 -11.79 -4.16 -3.52
N TRP A 31 -12.42 -4.91 -4.44
CA TRP A 31 -11.83 -6.10 -5.06
C TRP A 31 -10.65 -5.76 -5.95
N ASP A 32 -10.73 -4.68 -6.72
CA ASP A 32 -9.63 -4.22 -7.57
C ASP A 32 -8.46 -3.72 -6.73
N ALA A 33 -8.76 -3.00 -5.65
CA ALA A 33 -7.76 -2.56 -4.69
C ALA A 33 -7.07 -3.76 -4.01
N TRP A 34 -7.85 -4.76 -3.58
CA TRP A 34 -7.32 -6.00 -3.00
C TRP A 34 -6.42 -6.74 -4.00
N ARG A 35 -6.87 -6.99 -5.24
CA ARG A 35 -6.07 -7.65 -6.28
C ARG A 35 -4.76 -6.92 -6.55
N THR A 36 -4.82 -5.60 -6.69
CA THR A 36 -3.64 -4.76 -6.92
C THR A 36 -2.67 -4.85 -5.76
N GLY A 37 -3.16 -4.82 -4.52
CA GLY A 37 -2.35 -4.95 -3.31
C GLY A 37 -1.70 -6.32 -3.18
N VAL A 38 -2.47 -7.41 -3.33
CA VAL A 38 -1.97 -8.80 -3.24
C VAL A 38 -0.90 -9.06 -4.30
N LEU A 39 -1.19 -8.77 -5.57
CA LEU A 39 -0.25 -9.05 -6.66
C LEU A 39 0.98 -8.13 -6.58
N GLY A 40 0.75 -6.84 -6.32
CA GLY A 40 1.82 -5.86 -6.29
C GLY A 40 2.78 -6.05 -5.12
N PHE A 41 2.25 -6.15 -3.90
CA PHE A 41 3.06 -6.36 -2.71
C PHE A 41 3.57 -7.81 -2.62
N GLY A 42 2.82 -8.79 -3.11
CA GLY A 42 3.26 -10.17 -3.26
C GLY A 42 4.51 -10.28 -4.12
N LEU A 43 4.54 -9.60 -5.28
CA LEU A 43 5.73 -9.53 -6.13
C LEU A 43 6.92 -8.88 -5.40
N ALA A 44 6.71 -7.73 -4.75
CA ALA A 44 7.76 -7.06 -3.99
C ALA A 44 8.34 -7.95 -2.88
N SER A 45 7.46 -8.63 -2.16
CA SER A 45 7.82 -9.55 -1.08
C SER A 45 8.57 -10.76 -1.58
N MET A 46 8.14 -11.37 -2.69
CA MET A 46 8.84 -12.48 -3.30
C MET A 46 10.28 -12.11 -3.69
N VAL A 47 10.51 -10.90 -4.22
CA VAL A 47 11.86 -10.44 -4.58
C VAL A 47 12.71 -10.18 -3.33
N VAL A 48 12.14 -9.53 -2.31
CA VAL A 48 12.86 -9.27 -1.05
C VAL A 48 13.25 -10.57 -0.36
N PHE A 49 12.30 -11.48 -0.17
CA PHE A 49 12.55 -12.76 0.51
C PHE A 49 13.36 -13.73 -0.34
N GLY A 50 13.25 -13.67 -1.67
CA GLY A 50 14.18 -14.34 -2.57
C GLY A 50 15.61 -13.83 -2.36
N SER A 51 15.80 -12.51 -2.32
CA SER A 51 17.12 -11.93 -2.05
C SER A 51 17.64 -12.31 -0.67
N TRP A 52 16.78 -12.39 0.35
CA TRP A 52 17.17 -12.88 1.67
C TRP A 52 17.56 -14.36 1.63
N ALA A 53 16.78 -15.19 0.96
CA ALA A 53 17.00 -16.63 0.87
C ALA A 53 18.35 -16.97 0.22
N PHE A 54 18.72 -16.26 -0.85
CA PHE A 54 19.93 -16.56 -1.63
C PHE A 54 21.13 -15.67 -1.30
N LEU A 55 20.90 -14.39 -0.96
CA LEU A 55 21.95 -13.39 -0.72
C LEU A 55 22.03 -12.94 0.74
N GLY A 56 21.19 -13.46 1.64
CA GLY A 56 21.14 -13.03 3.05
C GLY A 56 22.48 -13.11 3.75
N LYS A 57 23.23 -14.22 3.58
CA LYS A 57 24.58 -14.37 4.16
C LYS A 57 25.54 -13.27 3.71
N TRP A 58 25.48 -12.91 2.43
CA TRP A 58 26.32 -11.86 1.86
C TRP A 58 25.91 -10.47 2.36
N PHE A 59 24.61 -10.18 2.39
CA PHE A 59 24.09 -8.91 2.91
C PHE A 59 24.45 -8.71 4.37
N TYR A 60 24.22 -9.71 5.22
CA TYR A 60 24.56 -9.64 6.64
C TYR A 60 26.08 -9.53 6.86
N GLY A 61 26.90 -10.25 6.09
CA GLY A 61 28.35 -10.18 6.20
C GLY A 61 28.96 -8.86 5.74
N THR A 62 28.35 -8.22 4.73
CA THR A 62 28.89 -6.99 4.11
C THR A 62 28.34 -5.71 4.75
N LEU A 63 27.04 -5.68 5.07
CA LEU A 63 26.32 -4.47 5.50
C LEU A 63 25.89 -4.53 6.97
N GLY A 64 26.05 -5.67 7.63
CA GLY A 64 25.47 -5.94 8.94
C GLY A 64 23.95 -6.10 8.90
N GLU A 65 23.37 -6.38 10.07
CA GLU A 65 21.93 -6.62 10.24
C GLU A 65 21.09 -5.41 9.82
N ILE A 66 21.43 -4.22 10.34
CA ILE A 66 20.69 -2.98 10.03
C ILE A 66 20.80 -2.64 8.54
N GLY A 67 22.00 -2.74 7.95
CA GLY A 67 22.23 -2.42 6.55
C GLY A 67 21.43 -3.34 5.62
N ALA A 68 21.36 -4.64 5.92
CA ALA A 68 20.54 -5.59 5.18
C ALA A 68 19.05 -5.21 5.20
N TYR A 69 18.51 -4.87 6.37
CA TYR A 69 17.11 -4.43 6.50
C TYR A 69 16.81 -3.14 5.73
N LEU A 70 17.73 -2.17 5.75
CA LEU A 70 17.58 -0.93 4.98
C LEU A 70 17.60 -1.19 3.47
N VAL A 71 18.43 -2.10 2.98
CA VAL A 71 18.43 -2.50 1.56
C VAL A 71 17.09 -3.14 1.19
N TRP A 72 16.57 -4.07 1.99
CA TRP A 72 15.28 -4.68 1.72
C TRP A 72 14.12 -3.69 1.79
N MET A 73 14.18 -2.72 2.70
CA MET A 73 13.23 -1.60 2.72
C MET A 73 13.25 -0.85 1.38
N VAL A 74 14.44 -0.51 0.85
CA VAL A 74 14.56 0.18 -0.45
C VAL A 74 14.00 -0.66 -1.59
N ILE A 75 14.23 -1.98 -1.59
CA ILE A 75 13.67 -2.90 -2.59
C ILE A 75 12.14 -2.93 -2.51
N TYR A 76 11.57 -3.05 -1.30
CA TYR A 76 10.12 -2.96 -1.09
C TYR A 76 9.54 -1.64 -1.59
N LEU A 77 10.21 -0.52 -1.32
CA LEU A 77 9.78 0.79 -1.78
C LEU A 77 9.80 0.88 -3.30
N GLY A 78 10.89 0.46 -3.95
CA GLY A 78 11.02 0.49 -5.40
C GLY A 78 9.97 -0.38 -6.10
N ILE A 79 9.93 -1.67 -5.78
CA ILE A 79 9.03 -2.62 -6.43
C ILE A 79 7.58 -2.35 -6.02
N GLY A 80 7.33 -2.10 -4.73
CA GLY A 80 5.98 -1.86 -4.21
C GLY A 80 5.35 -0.60 -4.77
N CYS A 81 6.10 0.50 -4.93
CA CYS A 81 5.57 1.70 -5.56
C CYS A 81 5.15 1.44 -7.01
N GLU A 82 5.98 0.72 -7.76
CA GLU A 82 5.75 0.48 -9.18
C GLU A 82 4.61 -0.52 -9.41
N SER A 83 4.60 -1.62 -8.66
CA SER A 83 3.65 -2.70 -8.81
C SER A 83 2.24 -2.31 -8.32
N MET A 84 2.15 -1.45 -7.30
CA MET A 84 0.87 -1.02 -6.72
C MET A 84 0.42 0.38 -7.17
N ARG A 85 1.05 0.96 -8.19
CA ARG A 85 0.69 2.28 -8.75
C ARG A 85 -0.79 2.42 -9.15
N GLY A 86 -1.49 1.31 -9.38
CA GLY A 86 -2.92 1.25 -9.69
C GLY A 86 -3.86 1.38 -8.48
N LEU A 87 -3.34 1.45 -7.25
CA LEU A 87 -4.17 1.60 -6.05
C LEU A 87 -4.86 2.97 -5.94
N ILE A 88 -4.39 3.98 -6.66
CA ILE A 88 -5.07 5.27 -6.76
C ILE A 88 -5.30 5.60 -8.24
N PRO A 89 -6.56 5.58 -8.71
CA PRO A 89 -6.88 5.92 -10.10
C PRO A 89 -6.54 7.37 -10.44
N GLY A 90 -5.97 7.58 -11.62
CA GLY A 90 -5.70 8.90 -12.21
C GLY A 90 -4.22 9.29 -12.26
N THR A 91 -3.81 9.94 -13.36
CA THR A 91 -2.40 10.27 -13.67
C THR A 91 -1.75 11.17 -12.63
N ARG A 92 -2.46 12.22 -12.18
CA ARG A 92 -1.96 13.14 -11.12
C ARG A 92 -1.97 12.50 -9.73
N GLN A 93 -2.75 11.43 -9.55
CA GLN A 93 -2.83 10.71 -8.28
C GLN A 93 -1.73 9.65 -8.13
N ARG A 94 -1.04 9.27 -9.22
CA ARG A 94 0.14 8.39 -9.15
C ARG A 94 1.25 8.99 -8.30
N VAL A 95 1.63 10.25 -8.53
CA VAL A 95 2.67 10.91 -7.71
C VAL A 95 2.26 10.98 -6.23
N ARG A 96 0.96 11.17 -5.98
CA ARG A 96 0.41 11.11 -4.61
C ARG A 96 0.54 9.71 -4.02
N PHE A 97 0.23 8.65 -4.77
CA PHE A 97 0.42 7.27 -4.33
C PHE A 97 1.87 7.01 -3.95
N PHE A 98 2.82 7.32 -4.83
CA PHE A 98 4.26 7.13 -4.58
C PHE A 98 4.68 7.81 -3.28
N LYS A 99 4.31 9.08 -3.08
CA LYS A 99 4.64 9.82 -1.84
C LYS A 99 4.01 9.18 -0.60
N VAL A 100 2.72 8.84 -0.67
CA VAL A 100 1.98 8.32 0.48
C VAL A 100 2.44 6.93 0.85
N PHE A 101 2.53 6.02 -0.13
CA PHE A 101 3.01 4.66 0.07
C PHE A 101 4.46 4.64 0.53
N SER A 102 5.34 5.42 -0.12
CA SER A 102 6.76 5.41 0.27
C SER A 102 6.94 5.90 1.70
N LEU A 103 6.29 7.00 2.07
CA LEU A 103 6.41 7.56 3.40
C LEU A 103 5.77 6.63 4.46
N SER A 104 4.58 6.10 4.19
CA SER A 104 3.88 5.23 5.14
C SER A 104 4.60 3.89 5.31
N PHE A 105 5.11 3.31 4.23
CA PHE A 105 5.88 2.07 4.27
C PHE A 105 7.27 2.27 4.89
N ALA A 106 7.94 3.39 4.64
CA ALA A 106 9.20 3.69 5.30
C ALA A 106 9.02 3.82 6.82
N VAL A 107 7.96 4.50 7.27
CA VAL A 107 7.64 4.58 8.71
C VAL A 107 7.30 3.21 9.27
N TYR A 108 6.50 2.41 8.56
CA TYR A 108 6.26 1.01 8.91
C TYR A 108 7.57 0.25 9.11
N ALA A 109 8.46 0.27 8.12
CA ALA A 109 9.70 -0.49 8.12
C ALA A 109 10.66 -0.03 9.22
N LEU A 110 10.81 1.29 9.43
CA LEU A 110 11.68 1.83 10.46
C LEU A 110 11.18 1.50 11.87
N LEU A 111 9.87 1.62 12.11
CA LEU A 111 9.27 1.18 13.39
C LEU A 111 9.45 -0.32 13.58
N TRP A 112 9.25 -1.10 12.52
CA TRP A 112 9.43 -2.54 12.56
C TRP A 112 10.88 -2.90 12.94
N ILE A 113 11.87 -2.30 12.26
CA ILE A 113 13.30 -2.49 12.54
C ILE A 113 13.63 -2.07 13.97
N ALA A 114 13.15 -0.91 14.42
CA ALA A 114 13.44 -0.41 15.77
C ALA A 114 12.92 -1.36 16.86
N VAL A 115 11.69 -1.85 16.71
CA VAL A 115 11.10 -2.80 17.66
C VAL A 115 11.79 -4.17 17.58
N TRP A 116 12.09 -4.65 16.38
CA TRP A 116 12.86 -5.89 16.20
C TRP A 116 14.21 -5.81 16.88
N MET A 117 14.96 -4.72 16.71
CA MET A 117 16.27 -4.55 17.32
C MET A 117 16.21 -4.48 18.85
N ALA A 118 15.10 -3.98 19.41
CA ALA A 118 14.91 -3.90 20.86
C ALA A 118 14.54 -5.25 21.49
N PHE A 119 13.75 -6.08 20.82
CA PHE A 119 13.19 -7.29 21.43
C PHE A 119 13.70 -8.62 20.84
N LYS A 120 14.28 -8.64 19.62
CA LYS A 120 14.94 -9.77 18.93
C LYS A 120 14.34 -11.17 19.19
N ASN A 121 13.03 -11.24 19.36
CA ASN A 121 12.30 -12.44 19.70
C ASN A 121 10.92 -12.39 19.02
N SER A 122 10.16 -13.47 19.10
CA SER A 122 8.84 -13.52 18.48
C SER A 122 7.91 -12.41 18.98
N THR A 123 7.96 -12.04 20.26
CA THR A 123 7.20 -10.90 20.79
C THR A 123 7.55 -9.59 20.09
N GLY A 124 8.84 -9.38 19.79
CA GLY A 124 9.33 -8.27 18.99
C GLY A 124 8.69 -8.22 17.60
N GLU A 125 8.58 -9.35 16.90
CA GLU A 125 7.95 -9.41 15.57
C GLU A 125 6.47 -8.99 15.61
N TRP A 126 5.73 -9.49 16.61
CA TRP A 126 4.32 -9.15 16.78
C TRP A 126 4.12 -7.68 17.13
N LEU A 127 4.91 -7.15 18.07
CA LEU A 127 4.85 -5.73 18.43
C LEU A 127 5.26 -4.85 17.24
N ALA A 128 6.29 -5.24 16.51
CA ALA A 128 6.77 -4.56 15.33
C ALA A 128 5.68 -4.51 14.24
N ALA A 129 4.97 -5.62 14.01
CA ALA A 129 3.86 -5.68 13.07
C ALA A 129 2.70 -4.77 13.49
N VAL A 130 2.34 -4.75 14.78
CA VAL A 130 1.24 -3.92 15.29
C VAL A 130 1.58 -2.42 15.24
N PHE A 131 2.73 -2.02 15.78
CA PHE A 131 3.16 -0.62 15.83
C PHE A 131 3.53 -0.07 14.46
N GLY A 132 4.21 -0.87 13.63
CA GLY A 132 4.47 -0.51 12.24
C GLY A 132 3.16 -0.25 11.49
N SER A 133 2.19 -1.15 11.61
CA SER A 133 0.88 -1.02 10.93
C SER A 133 0.10 0.20 11.42
N LEU A 134 0.24 0.56 12.69
CA LEU A 134 -0.35 1.79 13.25
C LEU A 134 0.24 3.04 12.60
N GLY A 135 1.58 3.13 12.51
CA GLY A 135 2.26 4.24 11.86
C GLY A 135 1.84 4.39 10.39
N MET A 136 1.77 3.27 9.68
CA MET A 136 1.30 3.24 8.29
C MET A 136 -0.16 3.72 8.16
N ALA A 137 -1.05 3.22 9.02
CA ALA A 137 -2.48 3.58 9.00
C ALA A 137 -2.71 5.07 9.22
N VAL A 138 -2.05 5.66 10.22
CA VAL A 138 -2.17 7.08 10.54
C VAL A 138 -1.72 7.94 9.35
N LEU A 139 -0.60 7.59 8.71
CA LEU A 139 -0.07 8.35 7.58
C LEU A 139 -0.95 8.22 6.32
N ILE A 140 -1.46 7.03 6.03
CA ILE A 140 -2.41 6.82 4.93
C ILE A 140 -3.66 7.68 5.17
N CYS A 141 -4.29 7.56 6.34
CA CYS A 141 -5.49 8.33 6.69
C CYS A 141 -5.25 9.85 6.67
N ARG A 142 -4.10 10.31 7.19
CA ARG A 142 -3.71 11.73 7.17
C ARG A 142 -3.54 12.23 5.73
N ALA A 143 -2.92 11.44 4.86
CA ALA A 143 -2.73 11.79 3.47
C ALA A 143 -4.03 11.96 2.69
N PHE A 144 -5.09 11.22 3.05
CA PHE A 144 -6.43 11.35 2.48
C PHE A 144 -7.35 12.29 3.27
N LYS A 145 -6.82 13.01 4.29
CA LYS A 145 -7.59 13.90 5.19
C LYS A 145 -8.77 13.19 5.88
N ASN A 146 -8.65 11.89 6.10
CA ASN A 146 -9.68 11.04 6.70
C ASN A 146 -9.11 10.29 7.91
N LEU A 147 -8.81 11.05 8.97
CA LEU A 147 -8.32 10.48 10.21
C LEU A 147 -9.38 9.64 10.92
N LYS A 148 -10.69 9.90 10.75
CA LYS A 148 -11.75 9.13 11.42
C LYS A 148 -11.68 7.62 11.11
N ALA A 149 -11.19 7.25 9.92
CA ALA A 149 -11.03 5.87 9.50
C ALA A 149 -9.75 5.18 10.00
N TRP A 150 -8.89 5.85 10.77
CA TRP A 150 -7.56 5.34 11.17
C TRP A 150 -7.62 3.97 11.83
N HIS A 151 -8.61 3.76 12.71
CA HIS A 151 -8.77 2.51 13.45
C HIS A 151 -9.13 1.35 12.52
N ARG A 152 -10.01 1.56 11.52
CA ARG A 152 -10.37 0.51 10.55
C ARG A 152 -9.19 0.15 9.66
N VAL A 153 -8.47 1.16 9.18
CA VAL A 153 -7.26 0.98 8.36
C VAL A 153 -6.20 0.22 9.15
N TRP A 154 -5.97 0.60 10.42
CA TRP A 154 -5.03 -0.07 11.30
C TRP A 154 -5.43 -1.52 11.55
N VAL A 155 -6.68 -1.81 11.90
CA VAL A 155 -7.16 -3.18 12.15
C VAL A 155 -6.96 -4.05 10.91
N VAL A 156 -7.32 -3.56 9.72
CA VAL A 156 -7.11 -4.30 8.47
C VAL A 156 -5.63 -4.58 8.23
N LEU A 157 -4.77 -3.56 8.35
CA LEU A 157 -3.33 -3.74 8.16
C LEU A 157 -2.75 -4.70 9.20
N ALA A 158 -3.08 -4.53 10.48
CA ALA A 158 -2.54 -5.34 11.57
C ALA A 158 -2.95 -6.81 11.43
N ILE A 159 -4.24 -7.10 11.18
CA ILE A 159 -4.72 -8.47 10.99
C ILE A 159 -4.05 -9.10 9.77
N SER A 160 -4.07 -8.42 8.62
CA SER A 160 -3.45 -8.94 7.39
C SER A 160 -1.94 -9.19 7.55
N ASN A 161 -1.24 -8.29 8.26
CA ASN A 161 0.17 -8.43 8.57
C ASN A 161 0.43 -9.64 9.47
N MET A 162 -0.30 -9.74 10.58
CA MET A 162 -0.23 -10.85 11.53
C MET A 162 -0.56 -12.21 10.89
N THR A 163 -1.58 -12.27 10.04
CA THR A 163 -1.92 -13.48 9.27
C THR A 163 -0.76 -13.88 8.33
N GLY A 164 -0.15 -12.89 7.66
CA GLY A 164 1.03 -13.12 6.83
C GLY A 164 2.21 -13.68 7.62
N TYR A 165 2.52 -13.10 8.79
CA TYR A 165 3.56 -13.61 9.70
C TYR A 165 3.26 -15.04 10.17
N PHE A 166 2.04 -15.29 10.63
CA PHE A 166 1.65 -16.60 11.14
C PHE A 166 1.79 -17.70 10.07
N ILE A 167 1.20 -17.48 8.90
CA ILE A 167 1.22 -18.46 7.80
C ILE A 167 2.63 -18.58 7.24
N GLY A 168 3.36 -17.47 7.10
CA GLY A 168 4.76 -17.48 6.69
C GLY A 168 5.62 -18.33 7.63
N SER A 169 5.53 -18.08 8.94
CA SER A 169 6.28 -18.82 9.94
C SER A 169 5.91 -20.31 9.97
N TRP A 170 4.64 -20.64 9.77
CA TRP A 170 4.20 -22.02 9.58
C TRP A 170 4.85 -22.67 8.34
N LEU A 171 4.86 -22.00 7.18
CA LEU A 171 5.50 -22.52 5.96
C LEU A 171 7.01 -22.70 6.14
N HIS A 172 7.68 -21.71 6.74
CA HIS A 172 9.11 -21.77 7.00
C HIS A 172 9.49 -22.90 7.97
N ALA A 173 8.60 -23.29 8.89
CA ALA A 173 8.83 -24.43 9.77
C ALA A 173 8.74 -25.79 9.04
N HIS A 174 8.03 -25.87 7.92
CA HIS A 174 7.82 -27.10 7.15
C HIS A 174 8.73 -27.22 5.91
N MET A 175 9.52 -26.19 5.60
CA MET A 175 10.35 -26.13 4.40
C MET A 175 11.78 -25.70 4.76
N SER A 176 12.78 -26.38 4.20
CA SER A 176 14.18 -25.99 4.39
C SER A 176 14.54 -24.74 3.59
N MET A 177 15.58 -24.04 4.05
CA MET A 177 16.21 -22.97 3.27
C MET A 177 16.77 -23.52 1.94
N PRO A 178 16.67 -22.78 0.82
CA PRO A 178 16.17 -21.41 0.67
C PRO A 178 14.64 -21.29 0.48
N TRP A 179 13.97 -22.40 0.20
CA TRP A 179 12.56 -22.41 -0.19
C TRP A 179 11.62 -22.00 0.94
N GLY A 180 11.97 -22.30 2.19
CA GLY A 180 11.23 -21.83 3.36
C GLY A 180 11.16 -20.30 3.45
N ALA A 181 12.26 -19.60 3.17
CA ALA A 181 12.27 -18.13 3.16
C ALA A 181 11.45 -17.55 2.01
N VAL A 182 11.52 -18.14 0.81
CA VAL A 182 10.69 -17.73 -0.33
C VAL A 182 9.21 -17.95 -0.02
N ALA A 183 8.84 -19.12 0.50
CA ALA A 183 7.47 -19.44 0.88
C ALA A 183 6.94 -18.50 1.97
N TRP A 184 7.77 -18.17 2.96
CA TRP A 184 7.46 -17.16 3.97
C TRP A 184 7.16 -15.81 3.32
N GLY A 185 8.02 -15.35 2.43
CA GLY A 185 7.87 -14.08 1.73
C GLY A 185 6.64 -14.00 0.85
N VAL A 186 6.32 -15.08 0.14
CA VAL A 186 5.11 -15.16 -0.69
C VAL A 186 3.87 -15.08 0.19
N ALA A 187 3.76 -15.88 1.25
CA ALA A 187 2.63 -15.82 2.16
C ALA A 187 2.49 -14.42 2.78
N TYR A 188 3.57 -13.90 3.36
CA TYR A 188 3.59 -12.56 3.94
C TYR A 188 3.13 -11.49 2.95
N GLY A 189 3.67 -11.52 1.73
CA GLY A 189 3.37 -10.55 0.68
C GLY A 189 1.91 -10.60 0.23
N PHE A 190 1.35 -11.80 0.08
CA PHE A 190 -0.05 -11.97 -0.32
C PHE A 190 -1.01 -11.46 0.75
N PHE A 191 -0.80 -11.87 2.01
CA PHE A 191 -1.71 -11.46 3.08
C PHE A 191 -1.57 -9.97 3.41
N PHE A 192 -0.34 -9.46 3.60
CA PHE A 192 -0.16 -8.04 3.92
C PHE A 192 -0.53 -7.14 2.74
N GLY A 193 -0.20 -7.54 1.50
CA GLY A 193 -0.68 -6.87 0.29
C GLY A 193 -2.20 -6.81 0.19
N GLY A 194 -2.87 -7.91 0.56
CA GLY A 194 -4.32 -7.99 0.70
C GLY A 194 -4.89 -7.07 1.78
N GLY A 195 -4.10 -6.60 2.74
CA GLY A 195 -4.47 -5.54 3.69
C GLY A 195 -4.18 -4.13 3.16
N ILE A 196 -3.05 -3.94 2.48
CA ILE A 196 -2.63 -2.64 1.93
C ILE A 196 -3.66 -2.11 0.92
N GLY A 197 -4.13 -2.95 0.00
CA GLY A 197 -5.14 -2.54 -0.99
C GLY A 197 -6.41 -1.96 -0.36
N PRO A 198 -7.13 -2.75 0.47
CA PRO A 198 -8.29 -2.28 1.22
C PRO A 198 -7.99 -1.11 2.16
N ALA A 199 -6.81 -1.02 2.77
CA ALA A 199 -6.42 0.12 3.59
C ALA A 199 -6.46 1.45 2.81
N PHE A 200 -5.87 1.48 1.61
CA PHE A 200 -5.96 2.63 0.71
C PHE A 200 -7.39 2.88 0.21
N TRP A 201 -8.19 1.82 0.02
CA TRP A 201 -9.60 1.95 -0.33
C TRP A 201 -10.42 2.58 0.81
N ILE A 202 -10.36 2.07 2.03
CA ILE A 202 -11.09 2.60 3.19
C ILE A 202 -10.71 4.06 3.48
N ALA A 203 -9.42 4.37 3.44
CA ALA A 203 -8.92 5.71 3.71
C ALA A 203 -9.45 6.74 2.71
N ARG A 204 -9.64 6.35 1.44
CA ARG A 204 -10.16 7.25 0.39
C ARG A 204 -11.69 7.38 0.43
N THR A 205 -12.42 6.28 0.61
CA THR A 205 -13.88 6.26 0.46
C THR A 205 -14.61 6.86 1.65
N SER A 206 -14.06 6.75 2.87
CA SER A 206 -14.68 7.38 4.04
C SER A 206 -14.45 8.89 4.13
N ALA A 207 -13.79 9.51 3.14
CA ALA A 207 -13.69 10.97 3.01
C ALA A 207 -14.90 11.59 2.27
N LEU A 208 -15.75 10.76 1.66
CA LEU A 208 -16.89 11.16 0.83
C LEU A 208 -18.26 10.88 1.50
N ARG A 209 -18.26 10.41 2.75
CA ARG A 209 -19.45 10.23 3.59
C ARG A 209 -19.31 11.04 4.86
#